data_AF-A0A514XEK1-F1
#
_entry.id   AF-A0A514XEK1-F1
#
_cell.length_a   1.000
_cell.length_b   1.000
_cell.length_c   1.000
_cell.angle_alpha   90.00
_cell.angle_beta   90.00
_cell.angle_gamma   90.00
#
_symmetry.space_group_name_H-M   'P 1'
#
loop_
_entity.id
_entity.type
_entity.pdbx_description
1 polymer ?
#
loop_
_entity_poly.entity_id
_entity_poly.type
_entity_poly.pdbx_seq_one_letter_code
_entity_poly.pdbx_strand_id
1 'polypeptide(L)'
;MSRYHEPLVYTITIAFVAGIILIAEKTKGPATGPVAIAAKVEAVQFSQSKTSSLLKPHAAKKGAVGFDPALVLLDQEVEGLYKGRRDWKQREPVVRAQMENLSMAELTTLAAKAVDTSANMSERQMSVYLLSLAGLRAHNALFDIVKTPFSAPKAAAAKMKFSQDEMSLRVRALQALDQMAFLNPAQLQKTMKIVMKSPASPQLKNYAQISLNGITHGQPGKLSHWLNQTVASAGDQ
;
A
#
# COMPACT_ATOMS: atom_id res chain seq x y z
N MET A 1 11.37 33.58 -50.60
CA MET A 1 11.85 32.40 -49.84
C MET A 1 13.15 32.78 -49.16
N SER A 2 13.11 32.99 -47.84
CA SER A 2 14.21 33.57 -47.04
C SER A 2 15.26 32.52 -46.70
N ARG A 3 16.45 32.63 -47.31
CA ARG A 3 17.60 31.70 -47.13
C ARG A 3 18.42 31.96 -45.85
N TYR A 4 17.92 32.80 -44.93
CA TYR A 4 18.67 33.24 -43.74
C TYR A 4 18.18 32.62 -42.41
N HIS A 5 17.13 31.80 -42.40
CA HIS A 5 16.61 31.21 -41.16
C HIS A 5 17.38 29.98 -40.66
N GLU A 6 17.92 29.15 -41.56
CA GLU A 6 18.66 27.94 -41.19
C GLU A 6 19.95 28.22 -40.40
N PRO A 7 20.86 29.13 -40.82
CA PRO A 7 22.12 29.32 -40.09
C PRO A 7 21.90 29.88 -38.68
N LEU A 8 20.83 30.67 -38.48
CA LEU A 8 20.48 31.24 -37.17
C LEU A 8 20.01 30.15 -36.19
N VAL A 9 19.21 29.19 -36.66
CA VAL A 9 18.74 28.06 -35.84
C VAL A 9 19.89 27.13 -35.45
N TYR A 10 20.82 26.85 -36.37
CA TYR A 10 22.00 26.05 -36.05
C TYR A 10 22.90 26.71 -35.00
N THR A 11 23.11 28.02 -35.11
CA THR A 11 23.95 28.77 -34.17
C THR A 11 23.35 28.77 -32.76
N ILE A 12 22.03 28.95 -32.64
CA ILE A 12 21.32 28.90 -31.35
C ILE A 12 21.40 27.49 -30.74
N THR A 13 21.21 26.45 -31.55
CA THR A 13 21.23 25.05 -31.07
C THR A 13 22.61 24.66 -30.53
N ILE A 14 23.68 25.03 -31.25
CA ILE A 14 25.06 24.78 -30.82
C ILE A 14 25.38 25.52 -29.52
N ALA A 15 24.97 26.80 -29.40
CA ALA A 15 25.16 27.59 -28.19
C ALA A 15 24.43 26.98 -26.99
N PHE A 16 23.23 26.42 -27.20
CA PHE A 16 22.44 25.80 -26.15
C PHE A 16 23.08 24.49 -25.65
N VAL A 17 23.56 23.64 -26.56
CA VAL A 17 24.25 22.39 -26.21
C VAL A 17 25.56 22.68 -25.47
N ALA A 18 26.34 23.66 -25.95
CA ALA A 18 27.57 24.09 -25.28
C ALA A 18 27.29 24.64 -23.86
N GLY A 19 26.22 25.41 -23.70
CA GLY A 19 25.78 25.91 -22.39
C GLY A 19 25.42 24.81 -21.40
N ILE A 20 24.69 23.77 -21.84
CA ILE A 20 24.33 22.63 -20.98
C ILE A 20 25.58 21.86 -20.53
N ILE A 21 26.55 21.64 -21.42
CA ILE A 21 27.80 20.94 -21.08
C ILE A 21 28.60 21.74 -20.04
N LEU A 22 28.69 23.06 -20.20
CA LEU A 22 29.45 23.93 -19.31
C LEU A 22 28.80 24.02 -17.91
N ILE A 23 27.46 24.02 -17.84
CA ILE A 23 26.73 23.93 -16.57
C ILE A 23 26.98 22.56 -15.93
N ALA A 24 26.91 21.46 -16.70
CA ALA A 24 27.17 20.12 -16.20
C ALA A 24 28.58 19.96 -15.63
N GLU A 25 29.60 20.55 -16.28
CA GLU A 25 30.98 20.55 -15.78
C GLU A 25 31.15 21.40 -14.52
N LYS A 26 30.50 22.57 -14.43
CA LYS A 26 30.57 23.40 -13.22
C LYS A 26 29.75 22.87 -12.04
N THR A 27 28.76 22.01 -12.30
CA THR A 27 27.99 21.32 -11.25
C THR A 27 28.60 19.98 -10.81
N LYS A 28 29.71 19.54 -11.43
CA LYS A 28 30.51 18.45 -10.88
C LYS A 28 31.22 18.95 -9.63
N GLY A 29 30.53 18.87 -8.50
CA GLY A 29 31.14 18.93 -7.19
C GLY A 29 32.25 17.88 -7.04
N PRO A 30 33.10 17.99 -6.01
CA PRO A 30 34.24 17.09 -5.82
C PRO A 30 33.76 15.65 -5.89
N ALA A 31 34.48 14.83 -6.65
CA ALA A 31 34.29 13.39 -6.68
C ALA A 31 34.56 12.84 -5.29
N THR A 32 33.55 12.88 -4.43
CA THR A 32 33.45 11.97 -3.30
C THR A 32 33.44 10.60 -3.95
N GLY A 33 34.51 9.82 -3.71
CA GLY A 33 34.48 8.38 -3.92
C GLY A 33 33.25 7.79 -3.24
N PRO A 34 32.97 6.49 -3.41
CA PRO A 34 31.85 5.85 -2.73
C PRO A 34 32.06 5.95 -1.22
N VAL A 35 31.62 7.06 -0.64
CA VAL A 35 31.20 7.12 0.74
C VAL A 35 30.06 6.13 0.74
N ALA A 36 30.33 4.97 1.34
CA ALA A 36 29.31 4.11 1.86
C ALA A 36 28.47 4.98 2.79
N ILE A 37 27.51 5.69 2.21
CA ILE A 37 26.28 6.03 2.89
C ILE A 37 25.77 4.64 3.22
N ALA A 38 26.08 4.20 4.43
CA ALA A 38 25.27 3.30 5.18
C ALA A 38 23.90 3.97 5.25
N ALA A 39 23.17 3.93 4.13
CA ALA A 39 21.76 3.87 4.13
C ALA A 39 21.53 2.68 5.04
N LYS A 40 21.19 2.98 6.28
CA LYS A 40 20.49 2.07 7.16
C LYS A 40 19.13 1.83 6.50
N VAL A 41 19.15 1.24 5.30
CA VAL A 41 18.23 0.19 4.95
C VAL A 41 18.52 -0.83 6.02
N GLU A 42 17.88 -0.64 7.18
CA GLU A 42 17.43 -1.77 7.97
C GLU A 42 16.72 -2.64 6.93
N ALA A 43 17.48 -3.58 6.36
CA ALA A 43 16.92 -4.73 5.71
C ALA A 43 15.91 -5.20 6.73
N VAL A 44 14.63 -5.00 6.43
CA VAL A 44 13.53 -5.44 7.26
C VAL A 44 13.71 -6.94 7.32
N GLN A 45 14.46 -7.37 8.32
CA GLN A 45 14.88 -8.73 8.51
C GLN A 45 13.59 -9.40 8.92
N PHE A 46 12.97 -10.05 7.95
CA PHE A 46 11.75 -10.79 8.12
C PHE A 46 12.06 -11.95 9.06
N SER A 47 11.94 -11.69 10.36
CA SER A 47 12.10 -12.70 11.40
C SER A 47 10.85 -13.56 11.39
N GLN A 48 10.97 -14.73 10.78
CA GLN A 48 9.91 -15.73 10.59
C GLN A 48 9.33 -16.31 11.89
N SER A 49 9.79 -15.88 13.07
CA SER A 49 9.52 -16.58 14.34
C SER A 49 8.57 -15.89 15.30
N LYS A 50 8.00 -14.70 15.00
CA LYS A 50 7.09 -13.99 15.93
C LYS A 50 5.87 -13.28 15.32
N THR A 51 5.35 -13.71 14.18
CA THR A 51 4.15 -13.09 13.57
C THR A 51 2.80 -13.60 14.12
N SER A 52 2.81 -14.51 15.11
CA SER A 52 1.58 -15.08 15.70
C SER A 52 0.95 -14.22 16.80
N SER A 53 1.48 -13.01 17.07
CA SER A 53 1.10 -12.25 18.27
C SER A 53 1.06 -10.72 18.11
N LEU A 54 1.04 -10.17 16.88
CA LEU A 54 0.98 -8.71 16.67
C LEU A 54 -0.43 -8.12 16.86
N LEU A 55 -1.47 -8.95 16.75
CA LEU A 55 -2.86 -8.57 17.02
C LEU A 55 -3.32 -8.95 18.42
N LYS A 56 -2.41 -9.32 19.34
CA LYS A 56 -2.81 -9.39 20.75
C LYS A 56 -3.19 -7.99 21.19
N PRO A 57 -4.31 -7.79 21.89
CA PRO A 57 -4.68 -6.48 22.41
C PRO A 57 -3.48 -5.98 23.20
N HIS A 58 -2.82 -4.94 22.69
CA HIS A 58 -1.84 -4.24 23.47
C HIS A 58 -2.64 -3.62 24.60
N ALA A 59 -2.68 -4.28 25.75
CA ALA A 59 -3.26 -3.71 26.96
C ALA A 59 -2.61 -2.34 27.09
N ALA A 60 -3.42 -1.30 26.92
CA ALA A 60 -2.96 0.07 26.99
C ALA A 60 -2.15 0.18 28.27
N LYS A 61 -0.86 0.52 28.14
CA LYS A 61 -0.07 0.88 29.31
C LYS A 61 -0.82 2.06 29.94
N LYS A 62 -1.48 1.82 31.07
CA LYS A 62 -2.06 2.86 31.92
C LYS A 62 -0.93 3.85 32.21
N GLY A 63 -0.93 4.99 31.55
CA GLY A 63 0.11 6.01 31.75
C GLY A 63 0.56 6.78 30.51
N ALA A 64 -0.32 7.01 29.54
CA ALA A 64 -0.34 8.20 28.70
C ALA A 64 -1.57 8.07 27.81
N VAL A 65 -2.48 9.05 27.82
CA VAL A 65 -3.42 9.23 26.71
C VAL A 65 -2.57 9.76 25.54
N GLY A 66 -1.77 8.86 24.96
CA GLY A 66 -0.89 9.17 23.85
C GLY A 66 -1.74 9.43 22.63
N PHE A 67 -1.54 10.60 22.03
CA PHE A 67 -2.09 10.92 20.72
C PHE A 67 -1.56 9.88 19.73
N ASP A 68 -2.44 9.09 19.10
CA ASP A 68 -2.08 8.15 18.04
C ASP A 68 -2.31 8.85 16.69
N PRO A 69 -1.24 9.28 15.99
CA PRO A 69 -1.33 9.98 14.71
C PRO A 69 -2.08 9.16 13.65
N ALA A 70 -2.03 7.83 13.71
CA ALA A 70 -2.70 6.96 12.76
C ALA A 70 -4.22 7.01 12.94
N LEU A 71 -4.69 7.01 14.19
CA LEU A 71 -6.12 7.15 14.50
C LEU A 71 -6.63 8.54 14.15
N VAL A 72 -5.84 9.58 14.40
CA VAL A 72 -6.20 10.96 14.04
C VAL A 72 -6.33 11.11 12.53
N LEU A 73 -5.39 10.56 11.76
CA LEU A 73 -5.46 10.55 10.31
C LEU A 73 -6.67 9.77 9.81
N LEU A 74 -6.94 8.60 10.40
CA LEU A 74 -8.12 7.80 10.10
C LEU A 74 -9.41 8.61 10.30
N ASP A 75 -9.56 9.26 11.47
CA ASP A 75 -10.73 10.07 11.78
C ASP A 75 -10.90 11.24 10.80
N GLN A 76 -9.81 11.92 10.44
CA GLN A 76 -9.83 13.02 9.46
C GLN A 76 -10.24 12.56 8.06
N GLU A 77 -9.81 11.37 7.63
CA GLU A 77 -10.19 10.83 6.32
C GLU A 77 -11.62 10.29 6.30
N VAL A 78 -12.05 9.63 7.38
CA VAL A 78 -13.44 9.18 7.55
C VAL A 78 -14.40 10.36 7.57
N GLU A 79 -14.10 11.42 8.32
CA GLU A 79 -14.88 12.65 8.34
C GLU A 79 -14.87 13.34 6.96
N GLY A 80 -13.74 13.29 6.26
CA GLY A 80 -13.60 13.79 4.89
C GLY A 80 -14.55 13.13 3.90
N LEU A 81 -14.78 11.82 4.03
CA LEU A 81 -15.77 11.09 3.22
C LEU A 81 -17.19 11.57 3.50
N TYR A 82 -17.57 11.72 4.78
CA TYR A 82 -18.92 12.16 5.15
C TYR A 82 -19.23 13.60 4.73
N LYS A 83 -18.22 14.48 4.72
CA LYS A 83 -18.36 15.88 4.28
C LYS A 83 -18.35 16.05 2.76
N GLY A 84 -18.28 14.97 1.98
CA GLY A 84 -18.39 15.02 0.52
C GLY A 84 -17.28 15.82 -0.17
N ARG A 85 -16.04 15.81 0.37
CA ARG A 85 -14.93 16.60 -0.20
C ARG A 85 -14.68 16.19 -1.66
N ARG A 86 -14.86 17.15 -2.58
CA ARG A 86 -14.75 16.95 -4.04
C ARG A 86 -13.32 16.69 -4.54
N ASP A 87 -12.29 16.99 -3.76
CA ASP A 87 -10.90 16.96 -4.24
C ASP A 87 -10.03 15.86 -3.60
N TRP A 88 -10.55 14.64 -3.50
CA TRP A 88 -9.79 13.49 -2.99
C TRP A 88 -8.43 13.33 -3.70
N LYS A 89 -8.42 13.47 -5.03
CA LYS A 89 -7.21 13.34 -5.86
C LYS A 89 -6.11 14.33 -5.48
N GLN A 90 -6.46 15.51 -4.97
CA GLN A 90 -5.48 16.51 -4.56
C GLN A 90 -4.94 16.24 -3.14
N ARG A 91 -5.74 15.60 -2.28
CA ARG A 91 -5.38 15.31 -0.89
C ARG A 91 -4.58 14.02 -0.74
N GLU A 92 -4.81 13.04 -1.62
CA GLU A 92 -4.15 11.74 -1.55
C GLU A 92 -2.61 11.82 -1.45
N PRO A 93 -1.87 12.69 -2.19
CA PRO A 93 -0.42 12.80 -2.04
C PRO A 93 0.00 13.22 -0.63
N VAL A 94 -0.76 14.10 0.03
CA VAL A 94 -0.48 14.56 1.40
C VAL A 94 -0.73 13.43 2.39
N VAL A 95 -1.86 12.73 2.25
CA VAL A 95 -2.21 11.58 3.10
C VAL A 95 -1.16 10.46 2.92
N ARG A 96 -0.72 10.20 1.70
CA ARG A 96 0.33 9.23 1.40
C ARG A 96 1.63 9.59 2.11
N ALA A 97 2.08 10.85 2.02
CA ALA A 97 3.29 11.31 2.71
C ALA A 97 3.17 11.18 4.24
N GLN A 98 1.98 11.40 4.81
CA GLN A 98 1.74 11.18 6.24
C GLN A 98 1.80 9.68 6.59
N MET A 99 1.16 8.82 5.79
CA MET A 99 1.18 7.36 5.95
C MET A 99 2.58 6.78 5.86
N GLU A 100 3.42 7.28 4.96
CA GLU A 100 4.81 6.86 4.81
C GLU A 100 5.66 7.18 6.04
N ASN A 101 5.27 8.18 6.85
CA ASN A 101 5.98 8.57 8.06
C ASN A 101 5.52 7.82 9.32
N LEU A 102 4.40 7.08 9.26
CA LEU A 102 3.91 6.31 10.41
C LEU A 102 4.89 5.19 10.79
N SER A 103 5.06 5.02 12.10
CA SER A 103 5.78 3.93 12.74
C SER A 103 5.09 2.58 12.53
N MET A 104 5.84 1.49 12.74
CA MET A 104 5.27 0.13 12.65
C MET A 104 4.17 -0.13 13.69
N ALA A 105 4.25 0.51 14.86
CA ALA A 105 3.22 0.41 15.90
C ALA A 105 1.90 1.03 15.42
N GLU A 106 1.97 2.24 14.86
CA GLU A 106 0.84 2.96 14.27
C GLU A 106 0.18 2.19 13.10
N LEU A 107 0.99 1.61 12.20
CA LEU A 107 0.47 0.75 11.13
C LEU A 107 -0.21 -0.52 11.69
N THR A 108 0.29 -1.05 12.81
CA THR A 108 -0.33 -2.19 13.50
C THR A 108 -1.65 -1.78 14.15
N THR A 109 -1.75 -0.56 14.71
CA THR A 109 -3.03 -0.01 15.20
C THR A 109 -4.07 0.04 14.09
N LEU A 110 -3.70 0.53 12.90
CA LEU A 110 -4.62 0.55 11.75
C LEU A 110 -5.04 -0.86 11.31
N ALA A 111 -4.12 -1.84 11.33
CA ALA A 111 -4.48 -3.23 11.04
C ALA A 111 -5.45 -3.80 12.07
N ALA A 112 -5.23 -3.52 13.36
CA ALA A 112 -6.12 -3.91 14.44
C ALA A 112 -7.52 -3.30 14.24
N LYS A 113 -7.58 -2.01 13.90
CA LYS A 113 -8.83 -1.32 13.60
C LYS A 113 -9.56 -1.91 12.38
N ALA A 114 -8.83 -2.31 11.34
CA ALA A 114 -9.42 -2.95 10.16
C ALA A 114 -10.06 -4.32 10.46
N VAL A 115 -9.51 -5.10 11.39
CA VAL A 115 -10.05 -6.41 11.79
C VAL A 115 -11.04 -6.34 12.96
N ASP A 116 -11.18 -5.19 13.60
CA ASP A 116 -12.13 -4.97 14.70
C ASP A 116 -13.57 -4.96 14.16
N THR A 117 -14.30 -6.04 14.41
CA THR A 117 -15.69 -6.21 13.97
C THR A 117 -16.68 -5.32 14.72
N SER A 118 -16.26 -4.68 15.82
CA SER A 118 -17.05 -3.69 16.54
C SER A 118 -16.94 -2.28 15.96
N ALA A 119 -15.91 -2.02 15.14
CA ALA A 119 -15.73 -0.75 14.46
C ALA A 119 -16.69 -0.61 13.25
N ASN A 120 -17.00 0.64 12.88
CA ASN A 120 -17.82 0.94 11.72
C ASN A 120 -17.11 0.46 10.43
N MET A 121 -17.84 -0.14 9.50
CA MET A 121 -17.29 -0.62 8.22
C MET A 121 -16.53 0.47 7.45
N SER A 122 -16.99 1.72 7.50
CA SER A 122 -16.28 2.85 6.86
C SER A 122 -14.88 3.06 7.43
N GLU A 123 -14.73 3.00 8.76
CA GLU A 123 -13.43 3.12 9.44
C GLU A 123 -12.52 1.96 9.08
N ARG A 124 -13.08 0.75 9.02
CA ARG A 124 -12.34 -0.46 8.69
C ARG A 124 -11.84 -0.44 7.26
N GLN A 125 -12.68 -0.03 6.30
CA GLN A 125 -12.31 0.13 4.90
C GLN A 125 -11.27 1.24 4.71
N MET A 126 -11.44 2.37 5.40
CA MET A 126 -10.47 3.46 5.37
C MET A 126 -9.12 3.02 5.95
N SER A 127 -9.11 2.24 7.03
CA SER A 127 -7.88 1.70 7.61
C SER A 127 -7.09 0.85 6.59
N VAL A 128 -7.76 -0.04 5.85
CA VAL A 128 -7.11 -0.82 4.77
C VAL A 128 -6.61 0.07 3.65
N TYR A 129 -7.38 1.09 3.28
CA TYR A 129 -6.99 2.03 2.24
C TYR A 129 -5.74 2.83 2.66
N LEU A 130 -5.72 3.40 3.86
CA LEU A 130 -4.55 4.09 4.42
C LEU A 130 -3.31 3.19 4.42
N LEU A 131 -3.45 1.95 4.90
CA LEU A 131 -2.36 0.96 4.84
C LEU A 131 -1.87 0.70 3.42
N SER A 132 -2.76 0.70 2.42
CA SER A 132 -2.35 0.56 1.01
C SER A 132 -1.50 1.74 0.52
N LEU A 133 -1.76 2.96 1.01
CA LEU A 133 -0.96 4.14 0.68
C LEU A 133 0.44 4.11 1.30
N ALA A 134 0.61 3.48 2.47
CA ALA A 134 1.93 3.38 3.12
C ALA A 134 2.90 2.41 2.39
N GLY A 135 2.45 1.70 1.36
CA GLY A 135 3.27 0.85 0.52
C GLY A 135 3.96 -0.28 1.29
N LEU A 136 5.22 -0.56 0.93
CA LEU A 136 5.98 -1.70 1.48
C LEU A 136 6.09 -1.70 3.02
N ARG A 137 6.03 -0.54 3.68
CA ARG A 137 6.08 -0.44 5.15
C ARG A 137 4.86 -1.12 5.80
N ALA A 138 3.70 -1.06 5.16
CA ALA A 138 2.47 -1.69 5.64
C ALA A 138 2.32 -3.15 5.24
N HIS A 139 3.32 -3.77 4.59
CA HIS A 139 3.24 -5.17 4.15
C HIS A 139 2.79 -6.13 5.25
N ASN A 140 3.39 -6.05 6.45
CA ASN A 140 3.05 -6.94 7.56
C ASN A 140 1.64 -6.67 8.10
N ALA A 141 1.24 -5.40 8.20
CA ALA A 141 -0.08 -4.97 8.65
C ALA A 141 -1.19 -5.48 7.70
N LEU A 142 -1.00 -5.33 6.39
CA LEU A 142 -1.92 -5.85 5.38
C LEU A 142 -1.98 -7.39 5.38
N PHE A 143 -0.82 -8.05 5.54
CA PHE A 143 -0.78 -9.50 5.65
C PHE A 143 -1.54 -10.01 6.88
N ASP A 144 -1.44 -9.29 8.01
CA ASP A 144 -2.17 -9.61 9.24
C ASP A 144 -3.69 -9.52 9.04
N ILE A 145 -4.17 -8.53 8.29
CA ILE A 145 -5.60 -8.42 7.94
C ILE A 145 -6.06 -9.63 7.13
N VAL A 146 -5.29 -10.03 6.11
CA VAL A 146 -5.66 -11.15 5.22
C VAL A 146 -5.71 -12.48 5.98
N LYS A 147 -4.76 -12.72 6.88
CA LYS A 147 -4.60 -14.02 7.56
C LYS A 147 -5.52 -14.22 8.77
N THR A 148 -6.00 -13.14 9.38
CA THR A 148 -6.82 -13.20 10.61
C THR A 148 -8.08 -14.02 10.34
N PRO A 149 -8.50 -15.01 11.14
CA PRO A 149 -9.80 -15.66 10.93
C PRO A 149 -10.95 -14.72 11.34
N PHE A 150 -12.12 -14.78 10.68
CA PHE A 150 -13.31 -14.05 11.14
C PHE A 150 -14.31 -15.01 11.77
N SER A 151 -14.91 -14.59 12.89
CA SER A 151 -16.01 -15.29 13.54
C SER A 151 -17.32 -14.63 13.16
N ALA A 152 -18.13 -15.31 12.36
CA ALA A 152 -19.41 -14.77 11.91
C ALA A 152 -20.40 -14.60 13.08
N PRO A 153 -21.26 -13.56 13.06
CA PRO A 153 -22.30 -13.37 14.06
C PRO A 153 -23.27 -14.56 14.08
N LYS A 154 -23.91 -14.85 15.23
CA LYS A 154 -24.78 -16.04 15.37
C LYS A 154 -26.05 -16.00 14.49
N ALA A 155 -26.55 -14.80 14.17
CA ALA A 155 -27.80 -14.60 13.41
C ALA A 155 -27.61 -14.74 11.89
N ALA A 156 -28.44 -15.57 11.23
CA ALA A 156 -28.25 -15.98 9.83
C ALA A 156 -28.27 -14.81 8.80
N ALA A 157 -29.20 -13.86 8.90
CA ALA A 157 -29.24 -12.71 8.00
C ALA A 157 -28.03 -11.78 8.17
N ALA A 158 -27.56 -11.61 9.41
CA ALA A 158 -26.34 -10.87 9.70
C ALA A 158 -25.09 -11.59 9.19
N LYS A 159 -25.09 -12.93 9.11
CA LYS A 159 -23.95 -13.73 8.60
C LYS A 159 -23.63 -13.43 7.15
N MET A 160 -24.63 -13.30 6.28
CA MET A 160 -24.40 -13.14 4.84
C MET A 160 -23.77 -11.78 4.54
N LYS A 161 -24.38 -10.69 5.03
CA LYS A 161 -23.84 -9.33 4.87
C LYS A 161 -22.46 -9.20 5.51
N PHE A 162 -22.30 -9.69 6.74
CA PHE A 162 -21.00 -9.70 7.43
C PHE A 162 -19.94 -10.45 6.62
N SER A 163 -20.26 -11.64 6.11
CA SER A 163 -19.31 -12.43 5.32
C SER A 163 -18.89 -11.71 4.04
N GLN A 164 -19.81 -10.99 3.39
CA GLN A 164 -19.50 -10.21 2.19
C GLN A 164 -18.62 -9.00 2.52
N ASP A 165 -18.95 -8.27 3.58
CA ASP A 165 -18.20 -7.10 4.04
C ASP A 165 -16.77 -7.51 4.45
N GLU A 166 -16.62 -8.55 5.27
CA GLU A 166 -15.31 -9.11 5.66
C GLU A 166 -14.49 -9.58 4.46
N MET A 167 -15.12 -10.28 3.51
CA MET A 167 -14.44 -10.75 2.32
C MET A 167 -13.92 -9.57 1.49
N SER A 168 -14.77 -8.55 1.26
CA SER A 168 -14.41 -7.37 0.48
C SER A 168 -13.18 -6.65 1.06
N LEU A 169 -13.13 -6.53 2.38
CA LEU A 169 -12.03 -5.88 3.10
C LEU A 169 -10.71 -6.64 2.93
N ARG A 170 -10.76 -7.98 3.05
CA ARG A 170 -9.58 -8.83 2.90
C ARG A 170 -9.11 -8.94 1.46
N VAL A 171 -10.03 -8.98 0.50
CA VAL A 171 -9.69 -8.92 -0.93
C VAL A 171 -8.99 -7.61 -1.24
N ARG A 172 -9.44 -6.48 -0.70
CA ARG A 172 -8.77 -5.19 -0.86
C ARG A 172 -7.37 -5.18 -0.23
N ALA A 173 -7.20 -5.74 0.97
CA ALA A 173 -5.89 -5.89 1.59
C ALA A 173 -4.95 -6.79 0.77
N LEU A 174 -5.47 -7.89 0.22
CA LEU A 174 -4.72 -8.80 -0.66
C LEU A 174 -4.36 -8.14 -2.00
N GLN A 175 -5.25 -7.33 -2.57
CA GLN A 175 -4.98 -6.56 -3.78
C GLN A 175 -3.87 -5.52 -3.53
N ALA A 176 -3.90 -4.83 -2.39
CA ALA A 176 -2.82 -3.91 -2.01
C ALA A 176 -1.47 -4.64 -1.88
N LEU A 177 -1.45 -5.85 -1.28
CA LEU A 177 -0.25 -6.69 -1.26
C LEU A 177 0.21 -7.10 -2.66
N ASP A 178 -0.70 -7.49 -3.54
CA ASP A 178 -0.39 -7.85 -4.93
C ASP A 178 0.25 -6.70 -5.73
N GLN A 179 -0.20 -5.46 -5.51
CA GLN A 179 0.44 -4.27 -6.09
C GLN A 179 1.87 -4.03 -5.57
N MET A 180 2.19 -4.45 -4.35
CA MET A 180 3.56 -4.35 -3.85
C MET A 180 4.53 -5.32 -4.54
N ALA A 181 4.03 -6.31 -5.28
CA ALA A 181 4.87 -7.25 -6.02
C ALA A 181 5.66 -6.58 -7.15
N PHE A 182 5.25 -5.40 -7.62
CA PHE A 182 6.04 -4.60 -8.56
C PHE A 182 7.37 -4.12 -7.96
N LEU A 183 7.42 -3.91 -6.64
CA LEU A 183 8.60 -3.41 -5.93
C LEU A 183 9.42 -4.54 -5.29
N ASN A 184 8.75 -5.56 -4.74
CA ASN A 184 9.41 -6.68 -4.07
C ASN A 184 8.73 -8.04 -4.34
N PRO A 185 8.88 -8.61 -5.54
CA PRO A 185 8.17 -9.83 -5.92
C PRO A 185 8.57 -11.04 -5.06
N ALA A 186 9.83 -11.13 -4.63
CA ALA A 186 10.32 -12.26 -3.84
C ALA A 186 9.68 -12.32 -2.43
N GLN A 187 9.52 -11.17 -1.77
CA GLN A 187 8.83 -11.10 -0.48
C GLN A 187 7.34 -11.43 -0.64
N LEU A 188 6.67 -10.85 -1.64
CA LEU A 188 5.25 -11.10 -1.86
C LEU A 188 4.98 -12.55 -2.25
N GLN A 189 5.85 -13.19 -3.02
CA GLN A 189 5.75 -14.61 -3.34
C GLN A 189 5.72 -15.48 -2.08
N LYS A 190 6.56 -15.17 -1.08
CA LYS A 190 6.57 -15.86 0.22
C LYS A 190 5.26 -15.62 0.97
N THR A 191 4.80 -14.37 1.01
CA THR A 191 3.55 -13.97 1.67
C THR A 191 2.35 -14.71 1.08
N MET A 192 2.20 -14.74 -0.26
CA MET A 192 1.10 -15.43 -0.92
C MET A 192 1.10 -16.94 -0.64
N LYS A 193 2.28 -17.57 -0.64
CA LYS A 193 2.42 -18.99 -0.23
C LYS A 193 1.95 -19.22 1.21
N ILE A 194 2.17 -18.27 2.13
CA ILE A 194 1.69 -18.38 3.51
C ILE A 194 0.17 -18.18 3.56
N VAL A 195 -0.39 -17.20 2.83
CA VAL A 195 -1.86 -16.98 2.76
C VAL A 195 -2.56 -18.26 2.29
N MET A 196 -2.04 -18.94 1.28
CA MET A 196 -2.61 -20.20 0.80
C MET A 196 -2.64 -21.31 1.87
N LYS A 197 -1.67 -21.33 2.78
CA LYS A 197 -1.57 -22.29 3.89
C LYS A 197 -2.30 -21.85 5.16
N SER A 198 -2.79 -20.61 5.20
CA SER A 198 -3.44 -20.00 6.36
C SER A 198 -4.89 -20.49 6.56
N PRO A 199 -5.55 -20.18 7.69
CA PRO A 199 -6.97 -20.46 7.89
C PRO A 199 -7.90 -19.51 7.10
N ALA A 200 -7.39 -18.75 6.13
CA ALA A 200 -8.20 -17.90 5.26
C ALA A 200 -9.24 -18.70 4.46
N SER A 201 -10.28 -18.02 4.00
CA SER A 201 -11.35 -18.61 3.19
C SER A 201 -10.81 -19.23 1.89
N PRO A 202 -11.48 -20.24 1.32
CA PRO A 202 -11.08 -20.82 0.03
C PRO A 202 -10.98 -19.78 -1.09
N GLN A 203 -11.89 -18.80 -1.10
CA GLN A 203 -11.88 -17.70 -2.06
C GLN A 203 -10.61 -16.83 -1.96
N LEU A 204 -10.17 -16.47 -0.74
CA LEU A 204 -8.93 -15.71 -0.56
C LEU A 204 -7.71 -16.53 -0.98
N LYS A 205 -7.71 -17.84 -0.73
CA LYS A 205 -6.64 -18.73 -1.21
C LYS A 205 -6.57 -18.78 -2.73
N ASN A 206 -7.71 -18.81 -3.42
CA ASN A 206 -7.77 -18.74 -4.87
C ASN A 206 -7.20 -17.41 -5.40
N TYR A 207 -7.55 -16.28 -4.79
CA TYR A 207 -6.98 -14.99 -5.18
C TYR A 207 -5.47 -14.89 -4.91
N ALA A 208 -5.01 -15.44 -3.78
CA ALA A 208 -3.58 -15.53 -3.48
C ALA A 208 -2.84 -16.40 -4.51
N GLN A 209 -3.46 -17.49 -4.98
CA GLN A 209 -2.92 -18.32 -6.06
C GLN A 209 -2.82 -17.55 -7.39
N ILE A 210 -3.83 -16.75 -7.76
CA ILE A 210 -3.79 -15.91 -8.96
C ILE A 210 -2.62 -14.93 -8.89
N SER A 211 -2.47 -14.23 -7.76
CA SER A 211 -1.34 -13.33 -7.51
C SER A 211 0.00 -14.06 -7.59
N LEU A 212 0.13 -15.21 -6.90
CA LEU A 212 1.34 -16.04 -6.91
C LEU A 212 1.72 -16.47 -8.34
N ASN A 213 0.75 -16.93 -9.13
CA ASN A 213 0.96 -17.29 -10.52
C ASN A 213 1.37 -16.08 -11.37
N GLY A 214 0.79 -14.90 -11.13
CA GLY A 214 1.24 -13.67 -11.76
C GLY A 214 2.72 -13.42 -11.51
N ILE A 215 3.12 -13.42 -10.24
CA ILE A 215 4.52 -13.20 -9.83
C ILE A 215 5.47 -14.23 -10.47
N THR A 216 5.12 -15.52 -10.46
CA THR A 216 6.00 -16.57 -11.00
C THR A 216 6.20 -16.49 -12.52
N HIS A 217 5.25 -15.90 -13.25
CA HIS A 217 5.31 -15.75 -14.70
C HIS A 217 5.75 -14.33 -15.13
N GLY A 218 6.31 -13.52 -14.23
CA GLY A 218 6.75 -12.16 -14.55
C GLY A 218 5.61 -11.18 -14.80
N GLN A 219 4.41 -11.48 -14.32
CA GLN A 219 3.21 -10.65 -14.39
C GLN A 219 2.75 -10.22 -12.98
N PRO A 220 3.53 -9.43 -12.23
CA PRO A 220 3.10 -8.90 -10.93
C PRO A 220 1.83 -8.06 -11.10
N GLY A 221 0.99 -7.97 -10.06
CA GLY A 221 -0.27 -7.22 -10.12
C GLY A 221 -1.42 -7.97 -10.84
N LYS A 222 -1.24 -9.24 -11.21
CA LYS A 222 -2.22 -10.00 -12.01
C LYS A 222 -3.59 -10.11 -11.33
N LEU A 223 -3.63 -10.25 -10.00
CA LEU A 223 -4.89 -10.27 -9.27
C LEU A 223 -5.58 -8.90 -9.38
N SER A 224 -4.82 -7.82 -9.21
CA SER A 224 -5.34 -6.45 -9.33
C SER A 224 -5.95 -6.18 -10.70
N HIS A 225 -5.27 -6.60 -11.78
CA HIS A 225 -5.78 -6.48 -13.14
C HIS A 225 -7.06 -7.30 -13.35
N TRP A 226 -7.07 -8.56 -12.89
CA TRP A 226 -8.22 -9.44 -13.02
C TRP A 226 -9.45 -8.91 -12.27
N LEU A 227 -9.28 -8.40 -11.05
CA LEU A 227 -10.36 -7.77 -10.28
C LEU A 227 -10.92 -6.54 -10.99
N ASN A 228 -10.05 -5.66 -11.49
CA ASN A 228 -10.48 -4.45 -12.20
C ASN A 228 -11.24 -4.78 -13.50
N GLN A 229 -10.81 -5.81 -14.23
CA GLN A 229 -11.53 -6.29 -15.43
C GLN A 229 -12.91 -6.85 -15.08
N THR A 230 -13.00 -7.63 -14.01
CA THR A 230 -14.27 -8.23 -13.56
C THR A 230 -15.27 -7.14 -13.16
N VAL A 231 -14.82 -6.11 -12.46
CA VAL A 231 -15.67 -4.96 -12.06
C VAL A 231 -16.11 -4.16 -13.29
N ALA A 232 -15.20 -3.89 -14.23
CA ALA A 232 -15.55 -3.18 -15.46
C ALA A 232 -16.62 -3.94 -16.27
N SER A 233 -16.48 -5.26 -16.41
CA SER A 233 -17.46 -6.08 -17.14
C SER A 233 -18.82 -6.20 -16.46
N ALA A 234 -18.92 -5.95 -15.16
CA ALA A 234 -20.16 -5.99 -14.40
C ALA A 234 -20.93 -4.66 -14.39
N GLY A 235 -20.28 -3.55 -14.76
CA GLY A 235 -20.89 -2.22 -14.84
C GLY A 235 -21.56 -1.90 -16.18
N ASP A 236 -21.35 -2.73 -17.20
CA ASP A 236 -21.91 -2.59 -18.55
C ASP A 236 -23.18 -3.44 -18.78
N GLN A 237 -23.83 -3.94 -17.72
CA GLN A 237 -25.11 -4.68 -17.76
C GLN A 237 -26.20 -3.92 -17.00
#